data_AF-A0A424YN77-F1
#
_entry.id   AF-A0A424YN77-F1
#
_cell.length_a   1.000
_cell.length_b   1.000
_cell.length_c   1.000
_cell.angle_alpha   90.00
_cell.angle_beta   90.00
_cell.angle_gamma   90.00
#
_symmetry.space_group_name_H-M   'P 1'
#
loop_
_entity.id
_entity.type
_entity.pdbx_description
1 polymer ?
#
loop_
_entity_poly.entity_id
_entity_poly.type
_entity_poly.pdbx_seq_one_letter_code
_entity_poly.pdbx_strand_id
1 'polypeptide(L)'
;MGRTAWAFQDAGSFWRQRISATPEYPVIEHDNRFRANLARSPVYASTYQACKREREALLNAYEGIDLPECLAGTEISTKEGTCYVIRDRPRFSGFAPDTIPVYDHLIRRLRLVPGIGPVRERMLKEKGCRTIRDLLYIRRFRHYADEVLKILDAGDPKEIRALIRSRFGPADIDMILASTLIPKETFVFLDIETLGVFSRPVFLIGSAVITGEHIQLSQFLARDIDEELPALLAWEQSLPRDAVIISYNGRSFDVPYLADRFAFYGHDRQSPDQQIDLLHITRRVLGMDLPDCRLGTVEEKILGIARESDLPGAMVPESYDIYRRTKNPGPLIPVINHNRQDVLSLVSLYSHYREMTA
;
A
#
# COMPACT_ATOMS: atom_id res chain seq x y z
N MET A 1 30.00 20.67 0.72
CA MET A 1 28.79 21.32 1.27
C MET A 1 28.21 22.44 0.39
N GLY A 2 28.39 22.48 -0.95
CA GLY A 2 28.00 23.69 -1.71
C GLY A 2 27.48 23.55 -3.15
N ARG A 3 27.17 22.34 -3.64
CA ARG A 3 26.57 22.17 -4.99
C ARG A 3 25.21 21.48 -5.02
N THR A 4 24.91 20.63 -4.02
CA THR A 4 23.61 19.96 -3.88
C THR A 4 22.52 20.90 -3.37
N ALA A 5 22.80 21.70 -2.33
CA ALA A 5 21.82 22.62 -1.73
C ALA A 5 21.22 23.64 -2.72
N TRP A 6 22.01 24.13 -3.69
CA TRP A 6 21.54 25.09 -4.71
C TRP A 6 20.62 24.44 -5.76
N ALA A 7 20.89 23.20 -6.18
CA ALA A 7 20.03 22.48 -7.12
C ALA A 7 18.67 22.08 -6.49
N PHE A 8 18.65 21.83 -5.18
CA PHE A 8 17.43 21.44 -4.46
C PHE A 8 16.52 22.62 -4.10
N GLN A 9 17.08 23.80 -3.78
CA GLN A 9 16.29 25.04 -3.67
C GLN A 9 15.57 25.38 -4.99
N ASP A 10 16.19 25.04 -6.13
CA ASP A 10 15.62 25.24 -7.46
C ASP A 10 14.48 24.24 -7.77
N ALA A 11 14.57 23.00 -7.29
CA ALA A 11 13.48 22.01 -7.42
C ALA A 11 12.23 22.39 -6.60
N GLY A 12 12.43 22.88 -5.38
CA GLY A 12 11.35 23.36 -4.52
C GLY A 12 10.66 24.60 -5.08
N SER A 13 11.42 25.53 -5.67
CA SER A 13 10.88 26.72 -6.34
C SER A 13 10.10 26.33 -7.62
N PHE A 14 10.61 25.36 -8.38
CA PHE A 14 9.98 24.81 -9.58
C PHE A 14 8.60 24.19 -9.31
N TRP A 15 8.48 23.36 -8.26
CA TRP A 15 7.19 22.76 -7.90
C TRP A 15 6.21 23.77 -7.31
N ARG A 16 6.68 24.74 -6.51
CA ARG A 16 5.84 25.84 -6.00
C ARG A 16 5.15 26.61 -7.13
N GLN A 17 5.81 26.81 -8.27
CA GLN A 17 5.24 27.49 -9.45
C GLN A 17 4.25 26.61 -10.24
N ARG A 18 4.36 25.28 -10.18
CA ARG A 18 3.51 24.35 -10.95
C ARG A 18 2.24 23.91 -10.20
N ILE A 19 2.27 23.85 -8.87
CA ILE A 19 1.10 23.45 -8.06
C ILE A 19 -0.04 24.48 -8.18
N SER A 20 0.24 25.74 -8.56
CA SER A 20 -0.76 26.80 -8.66
C SER A 20 -1.67 26.76 -9.91
N ALA A 21 -1.57 25.74 -10.77
CA ALA A 21 -2.31 25.67 -12.02
C ALA A 21 -3.48 24.65 -11.94
N THR A 22 -4.65 25.13 -11.50
CA THR A 22 -6.00 24.52 -11.65
C THR A 22 -6.19 23.11 -11.03
N PRO A 23 -7.34 22.82 -10.39
CA PRO A 23 -7.62 21.45 -9.93
C PRO A 23 -7.54 20.46 -11.10
N GLU A 24 -6.80 19.36 -10.93
CA GLU A 24 -6.67 18.30 -11.96
C GLU A 24 -7.95 17.45 -12.12
N TYR A 25 -9.04 17.83 -11.47
CA TYR A 25 -10.30 17.10 -11.46
C TYR A 25 -11.47 17.96 -11.95
N PRO A 26 -12.35 17.40 -12.80
CA PRO A 26 -13.59 18.07 -13.16
C PRO A 26 -14.65 17.88 -12.07
N VAL A 27 -15.34 18.96 -11.71
CA VAL A 27 -16.54 18.89 -10.87
C VAL A 27 -17.74 18.58 -11.76
N ILE A 28 -18.44 17.49 -11.46
CA ILE A 28 -19.58 17.01 -12.24
C ILE A 28 -20.87 17.61 -11.68
N GLU A 29 -21.40 18.59 -12.41
CA GLU A 29 -22.68 19.23 -12.11
C GLU A 29 -23.85 18.24 -12.08
N HIS A 30 -24.80 18.50 -11.18
CA HIS A 30 -26.00 17.68 -10.93
C HIS A 30 -25.72 16.19 -10.64
N ASP A 31 -24.51 15.86 -10.19
CA ASP A 31 -24.06 14.51 -9.86
C ASP A 31 -24.31 13.47 -10.97
N ASN A 32 -24.22 13.92 -12.23
CA ASN A 32 -24.57 13.10 -13.37
C ASN A 32 -23.54 11.96 -13.59
N ARG A 33 -23.93 10.74 -13.20
CA ARG A 33 -23.09 9.53 -13.31
C ARG A 33 -22.61 9.23 -14.74
N PHE A 34 -23.37 9.59 -15.77
CA PHE A 34 -22.94 9.39 -17.17
C PHE A 34 -21.78 10.31 -17.55
N ARG A 35 -21.74 11.54 -17.03
CA ARG A 35 -20.64 12.49 -17.28
C ARG A 35 -19.38 12.14 -16.49
N ALA A 36 -19.54 11.56 -15.30
CA ALA A 36 -18.42 11.09 -14.47
C ALA A 36 -17.57 10.02 -15.20
N ASN A 37 -18.19 9.11 -15.95
CA ASN A 37 -17.47 8.04 -16.66
C ASN A 37 -16.53 8.52 -17.77
N LEU A 38 -16.63 9.78 -18.21
CA LEU A 38 -15.78 10.37 -19.25
C LEU A 38 -14.59 11.17 -18.70
N ALA A 39 -14.60 11.43 -17.39
CA ALA A 39 -13.62 12.25 -16.71
C ALA A 39 -12.56 11.40 -15.99
N ARG A 40 -11.32 11.89 -15.95
CA ARG A 40 -10.31 11.36 -15.03
C ARG A 40 -10.58 11.93 -13.63
N SER A 41 -10.76 11.05 -12.65
CA SER A 41 -11.00 11.39 -11.24
C SER A 41 -12.07 12.46 -11.01
N PRO A 42 -13.31 12.27 -11.51
CA PRO A 42 -14.40 13.23 -11.32
C PRO A 42 -14.76 13.37 -9.84
N VAL A 43 -15.13 14.59 -9.44
CA VAL A 43 -15.75 14.85 -8.13
C VAL A 43 -17.17 15.34 -8.37
N TYR A 44 -18.15 14.73 -7.71
CA TYR A 44 -19.54 15.18 -7.81
C TYR A 44 -19.72 16.55 -7.15
N ALA A 45 -20.60 17.39 -7.69
CA ALA A 45 -20.80 18.75 -7.19
C ALA A 45 -21.28 18.74 -5.73
N SER A 46 -22.16 17.80 -5.35
CA SER A 46 -22.58 17.67 -3.95
C SER A 46 -21.43 17.36 -3.01
N THR A 47 -20.57 16.39 -3.37
CA THR A 47 -19.36 16.00 -2.64
C THR A 47 -18.41 17.19 -2.53
N TYR A 48 -18.13 17.87 -3.63
CA TYR A 48 -17.25 19.04 -3.65
C TYR A 48 -17.74 20.14 -2.69
N GLN A 49 -19.04 20.45 -2.68
CA GLN A 49 -19.60 21.46 -1.77
C GLN A 49 -19.60 21.00 -0.31
N ALA A 50 -19.78 19.70 -0.04
CA ALA A 50 -19.66 19.15 1.31
C ALA A 50 -18.22 19.30 1.82
N CYS A 51 -17.23 18.84 1.05
CA CYS A 51 -15.81 18.95 1.39
C CYS A 51 -15.36 20.41 1.55
N LYS A 52 -15.88 21.32 0.72
CA LYS A 52 -15.58 22.75 0.86
C LYS A 52 -16.08 23.32 2.20
N ARG A 53 -17.33 23.00 2.59
CA ARG A 53 -17.90 23.45 3.88
C ARG A 53 -17.15 22.87 5.07
N GLU A 54 -16.85 21.57 5.02
CA GLU A 54 -16.06 20.90 6.05
C GLU A 54 -14.68 21.54 6.19
N ARG A 55 -14.03 21.84 5.06
CA ARG A 55 -12.73 22.53 5.05
C ARG A 55 -12.81 23.94 5.62
N GLU A 56 -13.84 24.72 5.32
CA GLU A 56 -14.04 26.05 5.92
C GLU A 56 -14.23 25.94 7.44
N ALA A 57 -14.98 24.94 7.91
CA ALA A 57 -15.13 24.67 9.33
C ALA A 57 -13.79 24.28 10.00
N LEU A 58 -12.98 23.44 9.34
CA LEU A 58 -11.65 23.05 9.81
C LEU A 58 -10.69 24.25 9.85
N LEU A 59 -10.70 25.12 8.85
CA LEU A 59 -9.89 26.34 8.85
C LEU A 59 -10.22 27.22 10.07
N ASN A 60 -11.51 27.40 10.37
CA ASN A 60 -11.92 28.19 11.54
C ASN A 60 -11.57 27.48 12.87
N ALA A 61 -11.77 26.16 12.95
CA ALA A 61 -11.52 25.39 14.16
C ALA A 61 -10.03 25.30 14.54
N TYR A 62 -9.13 25.36 13.54
CA TYR A 62 -7.69 25.29 13.71
C TYR A 62 -6.98 26.63 13.48
N GLU A 63 -7.72 27.74 13.54
CA GLU A 63 -7.13 29.07 13.41
C GLU A 63 -6.15 29.35 14.56
N GLY A 64 -4.91 29.69 14.22
CA GLY A 64 -3.85 29.98 15.20
C GLY A 64 -3.30 28.75 15.93
N ILE A 65 -3.71 27.53 15.57
CA ILE A 65 -3.15 26.29 16.12
C ILE A 65 -1.99 25.83 15.24
N ASP A 66 -0.83 25.60 15.83
CA ASP A 66 0.31 25.03 15.11
C ASP A 66 0.15 23.51 14.94
N LEU A 67 0.73 22.97 13.86
CA LEU A 67 0.68 21.54 13.53
C LEU A 67 1.07 20.61 14.71
N PRO A 68 2.14 20.88 15.49
CA PRO A 68 2.52 20.01 16.60
C PRO A 68 1.55 20.03 17.80
N GLU A 69 0.68 21.04 17.89
CA GLU A 69 -0.32 21.14 18.96
C GLU A 69 -1.51 20.20 18.71
N CYS A 70 -1.84 19.95 17.44
CA CYS A 70 -2.97 19.08 17.08
C CYS A 70 -2.57 17.67 16.67
N LEU A 71 -1.34 17.45 16.23
CA LEU A 71 -0.86 16.15 15.77
C LEU A 71 0.38 15.77 16.58
N ALA A 72 0.29 14.66 17.31
CA ALA A 72 1.40 14.14 18.10
C ALA A 72 2.50 13.56 17.19
N GLY A 73 3.45 14.40 16.79
CA GLY A 73 4.62 14.02 16.03
C GLY A 73 5.90 14.68 16.50
N THR A 74 7.01 14.29 15.88
CA THR A 74 8.35 14.80 16.19
C THR A 74 9.09 15.15 14.91
N GLU A 75 9.93 16.18 14.95
CA GLU A 75 10.86 16.43 13.87
C GLU A 75 11.98 15.37 13.86
N ILE A 76 12.26 14.81 12.69
CA ILE A 76 13.40 13.93 12.45
C ILE A 76 14.38 14.64 11.53
N SER A 77 15.65 14.68 11.94
CA SER A 77 16.74 15.19 11.11
C SER A 77 17.35 14.07 10.26
N THR A 78 17.50 14.36 8.97
CA THR A 78 18.26 13.55 8.03
C THR A 78 19.46 14.34 7.52
N LYS A 79 20.30 13.71 6.70
CA LYS A 79 21.44 14.40 6.06
C LYS A 79 21.01 15.51 5.09
N GLU A 80 19.77 15.52 4.63
CA GLU A 80 19.24 16.48 3.64
C GLU A 80 18.25 17.50 4.23
N GLY A 81 18.05 17.50 5.56
CA GLY A 81 17.11 18.39 6.24
C GLY A 81 16.18 17.65 7.20
N THR A 82 15.09 18.31 7.59
CA THR A 82 14.12 17.81 8.58
C THR A 82 12.79 17.48 7.94
N CYS A 83 12.10 16.47 8.47
CA CYS A 83 10.69 16.21 8.20
C CYS A 83 9.93 15.99 9.51
N TYR A 84 8.60 16.09 9.46
CA TYR A 84 7.74 15.81 10.61
C TYR A 84 7.23 14.38 10.59
N VAL A 85 7.32 13.66 11.71
CA VAL A 85 6.86 12.26 11.78
C VAL A 85 5.82 12.10 12.88
N ILE A 86 4.60 11.80 12.45
CA ILE A 86 3.47 11.48 13.32
C ILE A 86 3.54 9.99 13.62
N ARG A 87 3.39 9.61 14.89
CA ARG A 87 3.42 8.21 15.29
C ARG A 87 2.17 7.82 16.03
N ASP A 88 1.71 6.62 15.73
CA ASP A 88 0.64 5.97 16.45
C ASP A 88 1.02 4.51 16.74
N ARG A 89 0.47 3.98 17.82
CA ARG A 89 0.77 2.63 18.30
C ARG A 89 -0.49 1.86 18.66
N PRO A 90 -1.41 1.61 17.71
CA PRO A 90 -2.61 0.86 18.02
C PRO A 90 -2.27 -0.59 18.41
N ARG A 91 -3.12 -1.14 19.27
CA ARG A 91 -2.98 -2.52 19.73
C ARG A 91 -3.18 -3.48 18.57
N PHE A 92 -2.35 -4.52 18.52
CA PHE A 92 -2.42 -5.60 17.55
C PHE A 92 -2.72 -6.91 18.25
N SER A 93 -3.86 -7.52 17.94
CA SER A 93 -4.29 -8.79 18.53
C SER A 93 -3.53 -10.02 18.00
N GLY A 94 -2.55 -9.81 17.11
CA GLY A 94 -1.90 -10.88 16.38
C GLY A 94 -2.67 -11.26 15.11
N PHE A 95 -1.99 -11.99 14.23
CA PHE A 95 -2.67 -12.73 13.17
C PHE A 95 -3.23 -14.02 13.75
N ALA A 96 -4.38 -14.47 13.25
CA ALA A 96 -4.91 -15.78 13.60
C ALA A 96 -3.85 -16.87 13.38
N PRO A 97 -3.78 -17.90 14.24
CA PRO A 97 -2.91 -19.04 14.00
C PRO A 97 -3.23 -19.70 12.66
N ASP A 98 -2.21 -20.11 11.92
CA ASP A 98 -2.40 -20.88 10.70
C ASP A 98 -3.00 -22.25 11.07
N THR A 99 -4.21 -22.54 10.58
CA THR A 99 -4.93 -23.82 10.83
C THR A 99 -4.35 -24.97 10.01
N ILE A 100 -3.77 -24.66 8.84
CA ILE A 100 -3.15 -25.62 7.93
C ILE A 100 -1.68 -25.21 7.75
N PRO A 101 -0.72 -26.11 8.01
CA PRO A 101 0.68 -25.83 7.70
C PRO A 101 0.86 -25.49 6.22
N VAL A 102 1.60 -24.41 5.93
CA VAL A 102 1.88 -23.94 4.56
C VAL A 102 2.30 -25.09 3.63
N TYR A 103 3.18 -25.94 4.12
CA TYR A 103 3.66 -27.12 3.41
C TYR A 103 2.54 -28.08 3.02
N ASP A 104 1.64 -28.41 3.95
CA ASP A 104 0.53 -29.35 3.73
C ASP A 104 -0.50 -28.83 2.71
N HIS A 105 -0.71 -27.51 2.67
CA HIS A 105 -1.51 -26.90 1.63
C HIS A 105 -0.82 -26.98 0.27
N LEU A 106 0.43 -26.52 0.18
CA LEU A 106 1.16 -26.44 -1.07
C LEU A 106 1.41 -27.81 -1.68
N ILE A 107 1.65 -28.86 -0.88
CA ILE A 107 1.86 -30.20 -1.41
C ILE A 107 0.61 -30.79 -2.08
N ARG A 108 -0.58 -30.25 -1.80
CA ARG A 108 -1.84 -30.65 -2.46
C ARG A 108 -2.10 -29.86 -3.76
N ARG A 109 -1.33 -28.80 -4.02
CA ARG A 109 -1.46 -27.94 -5.20
C ARG A 109 -0.71 -28.54 -6.39
N LEU A 110 -1.25 -29.59 -7.01
CA LEU A 110 -0.62 -30.30 -8.13
C LEU A 110 -0.19 -29.38 -9.29
N ARG A 111 -0.91 -28.26 -9.49
CA ARG A 111 -0.60 -27.24 -10.52
C ARG A 111 0.72 -26.48 -10.28
N LEU A 112 1.34 -26.62 -9.10
CA LEU A 112 2.70 -26.17 -8.86
C LEU A 112 3.71 -26.90 -9.76
N VAL A 113 3.42 -28.15 -10.13
CA VAL A 113 4.28 -28.94 -11.02
C VAL A 113 4.06 -28.52 -12.49
N PRO A 114 5.11 -28.13 -13.23
CA PRO A 114 5.06 -27.85 -14.66
C PRO A 114 4.32 -28.91 -15.49
N GLY A 115 3.51 -28.46 -16.44
CA GLY A 115 2.72 -29.34 -17.32
C GLY A 115 1.40 -29.85 -16.73
N ILE A 116 1.05 -29.43 -15.51
CA ILE A 116 -0.25 -29.67 -14.88
C ILE A 116 -1.08 -28.37 -14.86
N GLY A 117 -2.02 -28.29 -15.79
CA GLY A 117 -3.08 -27.26 -15.80
C GLY A 117 -4.39 -27.76 -15.18
N PRO A 118 -5.45 -26.93 -15.12
CA PRO A 118 -6.71 -27.27 -14.45
C PRO A 118 -7.37 -28.57 -14.93
N VAL A 119 -7.38 -28.83 -16.24
CA VAL A 119 -7.95 -30.07 -16.82
C VAL A 119 -7.17 -31.28 -16.34
N ARG A 120 -5.84 -31.21 -16.39
CA ARG A 120 -4.97 -32.32 -16.02
C ARG A 120 -4.97 -32.59 -14.53
N GLU A 121 -5.01 -31.54 -13.71
CA GLU A 121 -5.17 -31.68 -12.26
C GLU A 121 -6.45 -32.47 -11.93
N ARG A 122 -7.57 -32.15 -12.59
CA ARG A 122 -8.85 -32.85 -12.38
C ARG A 122 -8.72 -34.35 -12.70
N MET A 123 -8.17 -34.68 -13.87
CA MET A 123 -7.92 -36.07 -14.29
C MET A 123 -6.99 -36.83 -13.33
N LEU A 124 -5.95 -36.16 -12.79
CA LEU A 124 -5.03 -36.77 -11.84
C LEU A 124 -5.74 -37.06 -10.51
N LYS A 125 -6.54 -36.10 -10.01
CA LYS A 125 -7.34 -36.26 -8.77
C LYS A 125 -8.37 -37.37 -8.88
N GLU A 126 -9.03 -37.52 -10.03
CA GLU A 126 -9.95 -38.64 -10.31
C GLU A 126 -9.25 -40.00 -10.26
N LYS A 127 -7.97 -40.07 -10.64
CA LYS A 127 -7.12 -41.26 -10.54
C LYS A 127 -6.48 -41.46 -9.16
N GLY A 128 -6.88 -40.67 -8.16
CA GLY A 128 -6.39 -40.77 -6.80
C GLY A 128 -5.10 -40.02 -6.49
N CYS A 129 -4.54 -39.25 -7.43
CA CYS A 129 -3.39 -38.38 -7.16
C CYS A 129 -3.85 -37.18 -6.33
N ARG A 130 -3.46 -37.11 -5.05
CA ARG A 130 -3.89 -36.06 -4.11
C ARG A 130 -2.80 -35.05 -3.83
N THR A 131 -1.54 -35.46 -3.93
CA THR A 131 -0.38 -34.66 -3.57
C THR A 131 0.70 -34.68 -4.63
N ILE A 132 1.64 -33.75 -4.55
CA ILE A 132 2.81 -33.70 -5.43
C ILE A 132 3.70 -34.94 -5.24
N ARG A 133 3.70 -35.56 -4.05
CA ARG A 133 4.40 -36.84 -3.82
C ARG A 133 3.88 -37.97 -4.69
N ASP A 134 2.58 -38.01 -4.95
CA ASP A 134 1.97 -39.02 -5.82
C ASP A 134 2.49 -38.91 -7.28
N LEU A 135 2.89 -37.69 -7.70
CA LEU A 135 3.43 -37.43 -9.03
C LEU A 135 4.82 -38.04 -9.25
N LEU A 136 5.55 -38.41 -8.19
CA LEU A 136 6.84 -39.10 -8.28
C LEU A 136 6.71 -40.48 -8.95
N TYR A 137 5.55 -41.13 -8.78
CA TYR A 137 5.24 -42.41 -9.40
C TYR A 137 4.82 -42.29 -10.87
N ILE A 138 4.56 -41.08 -11.37
CA ILE A 138 4.16 -40.84 -12.76
C ILE A 138 5.39 -40.37 -13.55
N ARG A 139 5.92 -41.25 -14.42
CA ARG A 139 7.16 -41.01 -15.21
C ARG A 139 7.22 -39.63 -15.86
N ARG A 140 6.09 -39.13 -16.38
CA ARG A 140 5.99 -37.82 -17.04
C ARG A 140 6.26 -36.63 -16.10
N PHE A 141 5.87 -36.72 -14.82
CA PHE A 141 5.93 -35.60 -13.86
C PHE A 141 7.03 -35.77 -12.82
N ARG A 142 7.63 -36.96 -12.71
CA ARG A 142 8.60 -37.32 -11.66
C ARG A 142 9.66 -36.25 -11.43
N HIS A 143 10.38 -35.84 -12.49
CA HIS A 143 11.48 -34.88 -12.35
C HIS A 143 10.99 -33.52 -11.82
N TYR A 144 9.93 -32.97 -12.41
CA TYR A 144 9.36 -31.70 -11.98
C TYR A 144 8.74 -31.75 -10.59
N ALA A 145 8.14 -32.89 -10.20
CA ALA A 145 7.60 -33.08 -8.86
C ALA A 145 8.73 -33.14 -7.82
N ASP A 146 9.84 -33.82 -8.13
CA ASP A 146 11.03 -33.86 -7.28
C ASP A 146 11.64 -32.46 -7.08
N GLU A 147 11.76 -31.66 -8.15
CA GLU A 147 12.24 -30.27 -8.03
C GLU A 147 11.32 -29.40 -7.16
N VAL A 148 10.01 -29.50 -7.35
CA VAL A 148 9.05 -28.77 -6.51
C VAL A 148 9.13 -29.21 -5.05
N LEU A 149 9.20 -30.52 -4.78
CA LEU A 149 9.32 -31.03 -3.42
C LEU A 149 10.61 -30.55 -2.74
N LYS A 150 11.74 -30.51 -3.45
CA LYS A 150 12.99 -29.95 -2.91
C LYS A 150 12.85 -28.50 -2.46
N ILE A 151 12.15 -27.67 -3.24
CA ILE A 151 11.87 -26.26 -2.87
C ILE A 151 10.98 -26.21 -1.62
N LEU A 152 9.91 -27.00 -1.59
CA LEU A 152 8.98 -27.03 -0.45
C LEU A 152 9.65 -27.56 0.82
N ASP A 153 10.51 -28.57 0.70
CA ASP A 153 11.24 -29.20 1.80
C ASP A 153 12.37 -28.30 2.34
N ALA A 154 13.02 -27.53 1.46
CA ALA A 154 14.03 -26.54 1.87
C ALA A 154 13.42 -25.39 2.70
N GLY A 155 12.14 -25.07 2.45
CA GLY A 155 11.39 -24.11 3.26
C GLY A 155 11.77 -22.64 3.06
N ASP A 156 12.60 -22.30 2.06
CA ASP A 156 12.97 -20.90 1.79
C ASP A 156 11.74 -20.10 1.31
N PRO A 157 11.27 -19.08 2.06
CA PRO A 157 10.13 -18.27 1.67
C PRO A 157 10.31 -17.56 0.32
N LYS A 158 11.55 -17.24 -0.07
CA LYS A 158 11.84 -16.61 -1.36
C LYS A 158 11.63 -17.58 -2.52
N GLU A 159 12.15 -18.80 -2.42
CA GLU A 159 11.98 -19.83 -3.45
C GLU A 159 10.53 -20.30 -3.55
N ILE A 160 9.85 -20.52 -2.43
CA ILE A 160 8.44 -20.93 -2.41
C ILE A 160 7.55 -19.89 -3.09
N ARG A 161 7.72 -18.60 -2.77
CA ARG A 161 6.96 -17.53 -3.44
C ARG A 161 7.34 -17.37 -4.91
N ALA A 162 8.60 -17.55 -5.28
CA ALA A 162 9.02 -17.52 -6.68
C ALA A 162 8.35 -18.65 -7.47
N LEU A 163 8.28 -19.86 -6.89
CA LEU A 163 7.56 -20.99 -7.45
C LEU A 163 6.07 -20.65 -7.62
N ILE A 164 5.37 -20.24 -6.57
CA ILE A 164 3.94 -19.87 -6.64
C ILE A 164 3.71 -18.80 -7.71
N ARG A 165 4.51 -17.73 -7.71
CA ARG A 165 4.44 -16.65 -8.68
C ARG A 165 4.60 -17.15 -10.12
N SER A 166 5.55 -18.06 -10.36
CA SER A 166 5.78 -18.62 -11.70
C SER A 166 4.61 -19.47 -12.22
N ARG A 167 3.84 -20.10 -11.32
CA ARG A 167 2.79 -21.06 -11.65
C ARG A 167 1.38 -20.46 -11.64
N PHE A 168 1.14 -19.52 -10.74
CA PHE A 168 -0.18 -18.94 -10.48
C PHE A 168 -0.24 -17.41 -10.62
N GLY A 169 0.91 -16.76 -10.79
CA GLY A 169 1.03 -15.32 -10.83
C GLY A 169 1.16 -14.69 -9.43
N PRO A 170 1.51 -13.40 -9.36
CA PRO A 170 1.73 -12.67 -8.11
C PRO A 170 0.44 -12.34 -7.33
N ALA A 171 -0.73 -12.55 -7.95
CA ALA A 171 -2.04 -12.27 -7.38
C ALA A 171 -2.75 -13.53 -6.84
N ASP A 172 -2.06 -14.67 -6.81
CA ASP A 172 -2.64 -15.88 -6.22
C ASP A 172 -2.65 -15.76 -4.69
N ILE A 173 -3.73 -16.23 -4.06
CA ILE A 173 -3.91 -16.14 -2.61
C ILE A 173 -2.82 -16.92 -1.85
N ASP A 174 -2.22 -17.96 -2.46
CA ASP A 174 -1.10 -18.68 -1.87
C ASP A 174 0.14 -17.80 -1.64
N MET A 175 0.21 -16.60 -2.25
CA MET A 175 1.25 -15.60 -1.92
C MET A 175 1.11 -15.08 -0.48
N ILE A 176 -0.12 -14.98 0.03
CA ILE A 176 -0.40 -14.63 1.43
C ILE A 176 0.02 -15.79 2.32
N LEU A 177 -0.39 -17.01 1.99
CA LEU A 177 -0.01 -18.19 2.76
C LEU A 177 1.51 -18.38 2.82
N ALA A 178 2.22 -18.27 1.70
CA ALA A 178 3.67 -18.40 1.68
C ALA A 178 4.38 -17.26 2.44
N SER A 179 3.72 -16.11 2.63
CA SER A 179 4.27 -15.03 3.45
C SER A 179 4.24 -15.35 4.94
N THR A 180 3.46 -16.32 5.42
CA THR A 180 3.46 -16.68 6.85
C THR A 180 4.76 -17.36 7.31
N LEU A 181 5.59 -17.80 6.35
CA LEU A 181 6.95 -18.29 6.59
C LEU A 181 7.96 -17.16 6.87
N ILE A 182 7.53 -15.89 6.78
CA ILE A 182 8.37 -14.71 6.96
C ILE A 182 8.02 -14.06 8.31
N PRO A 183 9.00 -13.58 9.08
CA PRO A 183 8.73 -12.86 10.31
C PRO A 183 7.84 -11.64 10.04
N LYS A 184 6.71 -11.55 10.73
CA LYS A 184 5.73 -10.46 10.56
C LYS A 184 6.33 -9.08 10.84
N GLU A 185 7.40 -9.02 11.62
CA GLU A 185 8.15 -7.80 11.95
C GLU A 185 8.89 -7.22 10.73
N THR A 186 9.02 -7.98 9.63
CA THR A 186 9.57 -7.44 8.37
C THR A 186 8.48 -6.92 7.43
N PHE A 187 7.20 -7.07 7.77
CA PHE A 187 6.11 -6.55 6.95
C PHE A 187 5.99 -5.05 7.13
N VAL A 188 5.94 -4.36 5.99
CA VAL A 188 5.79 -2.91 5.91
C VAL A 188 4.52 -2.62 5.12
N PHE A 189 3.47 -2.20 5.81
CA PHE A 189 2.24 -1.75 5.18
C PHE A 189 2.42 -0.30 4.73
N LEU A 190 2.12 0.00 3.47
CA LEU A 190 2.48 1.25 2.81
C LEU A 190 1.33 1.86 2.04
N ASP A 191 1.14 3.17 2.23
CA ASP A 191 0.26 4.03 1.44
C ASP A 191 0.87 5.44 1.37
N ILE A 192 0.77 6.14 0.24
CA ILE A 192 1.35 7.48 0.05
C ILE A 192 0.30 8.51 -0.43
N GLU A 193 0.49 9.76 -0.01
CA GLU A 193 -0.23 10.90 -0.57
C GLU A 193 0.70 11.79 -1.39
N THR A 194 0.19 12.19 -2.56
CA THR A 194 0.95 12.94 -3.56
C THR A 194 0.19 14.21 -3.96
N LEU A 195 0.90 15.22 -4.46
CA LEU A 195 0.25 16.45 -4.94
C LEU A 195 -0.42 16.32 -6.31
N GLY A 196 -0.72 15.10 -6.75
CA GLY A 196 -1.39 14.77 -8.01
C GLY A 196 -0.63 13.73 -8.82
N VAL A 197 -1.05 13.53 -10.07
CA VAL A 197 -0.46 12.51 -10.94
C VAL A 197 0.84 13.00 -11.59
N PHE A 198 1.77 12.06 -11.83
CA PHE A 198 3.05 12.25 -12.55
C PHE A 198 4.14 13.09 -11.84
N SER A 199 5.01 12.42 -11.10
CA SER A 199 6.28 12.96 -10.55
C SER A 199 6.11 14.24 -9.73
N ARG A 200 4.93 14.48 -9.16
CA ARG A 200 4.72 15.54 -8.18
C ARG A 200 5.31 15.12 -6.83
N PRO A 201 5.58 16.07 -5.92
CA PRO A 201 6.06 15.73 -4.59
C PRO A 201 5.15 14.75 -3.85
N VAL A 202 5.74 13.76 -3.20
CA VAL A 202 5.12 12.97 -2.12
C VAL A 202 5.21 13.81 -0.87
N PHE A 203 4.07 14.08 -0.23
CA PHE A 203 4.05 14.89 0.99
C PHE A 203 3.69 14.09 2.23
N LEU A 204 3.12 12.89 2.08
CA LEU A 204 2.84 11.99 3.19
C LEU A 204 3.18 10.55 2.79
N ILE A 205 3.94 9.88 3.65
CA ILE A 205 4.21 8.44 3.51
C ILE A 205 3.69 7.77 4.78
N GLY A 206 2.59 7.04 4.67
CA GLY A 206 2.04 6.21 5.72
C GLY A 206 2.73 4.86 5.73
N SER A 207 3.32 4.47 6.85
CA SER A 207 4.02 3.20 6.98
C SER A 207 3.74 2.53 8.32
N ALA A 208 3.40 1.24 8.31
CA ALA A 208 3.22 0.46 9.52
C ALA A 208 4.07 -0.81 9.54
N VAL A 209 4.67 -1.10 10.69
CA VAL A 209 5.38 -2.34 10.99
C VAL A 209 4.81 -2.99 12.24
N ILE A 210 4.74 -4.32 12.28
CA ILE A 210 4.25 -5.05 13.46
C ILE A 210 5.38 -5.20 14.47
N THR A 211 5.13 -4.83 15.73
CA THR A 211 6.09 -4.92 16.84
C THR A 211 5.43 -5.57 18.06
N GLY A 212 5.62 -6.90 18.21
CA GLY A 212 4.99 -7.66 19.29
C GLY A 212 3.45 -7.60 19.22
N GLU A 213 2.83 -7.02 20.23
CA GLU A 213 1.36 -6.82 20.35
C GLU A 213 0.89 -5.44 19.85
N HIS A 214 1.70 -4.74 19.06
CA HIS A 214 1.36 -3.41 18.56
C HIS A 214 1.68 -3.27 17.09
N ILE A 215 0.97 -2.37 16.43
CA ILE A 215 1.34 -1.83 15.12
C ILE A 215 2.10 -0.53 15.38
N GLN A 216 3.33 -0.41 14.89
CA GLN A 216 4.04 0.86 14.89
C GLN A 216 3.72 1.59 13.58
N LEU A 217 2.75 2.50 13.62
CA LEU A 217 2.41 3.37 12.50
C LEU A 217 3.28 4.63 12.56
N SER A 218 3.89 4.99 11.45
CA SER A 218 4.63 6.23 11.25
C SER A 218 4.16 6.90 9.96
N GLN A 219 3.81 8.17 10.05
CA GLN A 219 3.44 8.98 8.89
C GLN A 219 4.51 10.07 8.72
N PHE A 220 5.28 9.97 7.64
CA PHE A 220 6.36 10.90 7.31
C PHE A 220 5.77 12.04 6.49
N LEU A 221 5.56 13.18 7.14
CA LEU A 221 4.94 14.38 6.57
C LEU A 221 6.00 15.40 6.18
N ALA A 222 5.99 15.79 4.91
CA ALA A 222 6.68 16.96 4.42
C ALA A 222 5.76 18.18 4.64
N ARG A 223 6.14 19.12 5.50
CA ARG A 223 5.34 20.33 5.80
C ARG A 223 5.52 21.43 4.74
N ASP A 224 6.58 21.30 3.97
CA ASP A 224 6.83 22.06 2.76
C ASP A 224 7.48 21.13 1.72
N ILE A 225 7.51 21.56 0.46
CA ILE A 225 8.05 20.74 -0.64
C ILE A 225 9.52 20.42 -0.43
N ASP A 226 10.26 21.35 0.19
CA ASP A 226 11.68 21.19 0.48
C ASP A 226 11.93 20.07 1.54
N GLU A 227 10.90 19.61 2.26
CA GLU A 227 10.97 18.51 3.23
C GLU A 227 10.70 17.12 2.62
N GLU A 228 10.39 17.01 1.33
CA GLU A 228 10.11 15.72 0.68
C GLU A 228 11.30 14.75 0.77
N LEU A 229 12.50 15.20 0.40
CA LEU A 229 13.70 14.34 0.44
C LEU A 229 14.04 13.88 1.87
N PRO A 230 14.02 14.75 2.90
CA PRO A 230 14.07 14.32 4.29
C PRO A 230 13.01 13.27 4.66
N ALA A 231 11.75 13.43 4.24
CA ALA A 231 10.68 12.48 4.53
C ALA A 231 10.94 11.11 3.86
N LEU A 232 11.36 11.10 2.60
CA LEU A 232 11.75 9.89 1.86
C LEU A 232 12.89 9.14 2.55
N LEU A 233 13.95 9.87 2.93
CA LEU A 233 15.12 9.28 3.60
C LEU A 233 14.79 8.77 5.00
N ALA A 234 13.97 9.50 5.76
CA ALA A 234 13.53 9.08 7.08
C ALA A 234 12.69 7.80 7.00
N TRP A 235 11.80 7.71 6.00
CA TRP A 235 11.04 6.48 5.75
C TRP A 235 11.96 5.32 5.36
N GLU A 236 12.87 5.52 4.41
CA GLU A 236 13.82 4.48 3.99
C GLU A 236 14.66 3.94 5.16
N GLN A 237 15.17 4.83 6.02
CA GLN A 237 15.93 4.45 7.22
C GLN A 237 15.11 3.73 8.28
N SER A 238 13.78 3.88 8.25
CA SER A 238 12.87 3.20 9.18
C SER A 238 12.57 1.75 8.78
N LEU A 239 12.92 1.34 7.55
CA LEU A 239 12.57 0.03 7.04
C LEU A 239 13.43 -1.08 7.66
N PRO A 240 12.84 -2.26 7.97
CA PRO A 240 13.61 -3.43 8.34
C PRO A 240 14.44 -3.93 7.14
N ARG A 241 15.58 -4.60 7.41
CA ARG A 241 16.55 -5.05 6.41
C ARG A 241 15.95 -5.90 5.28
N ASP A 242 14.99 -6.77 5.61
CA ASP A 242 14.34 -7.71 4.69
C ASP A 242 12.85 -7.37 4.49
N ALA A 243 12.56 -6.07 4.34
CA ALA A 243 11.19 -5.56 4.25
C ALA A 243 10.38 -6.22 3.13
N VAL A 244 9.16 -6.66 3.47
CA VAL A 244 8.12 -7.03 2.51
C VAL A 244 7.10 -5.91 2.46
N ILE A 245 7.02 -5.21 1.34
CA ILE A 245 6.03 -4.15 1.18
C ILE A 245 4.66 -4.77 0.91
N ILE A 246 3.70 -4.45 1.76
CA ILE A 246 2.30 -4.81 1.60
C ILE A 246 1.54 -3.52 1.31
N SER A 247 0.84 -3.48 0.18
CA SER A 247 0.18 -2.26 -0.31
C SER A 247 -1.14 -2.60 -1.00
N TYR A 248 -1.94 -1.58 -1.33
CA TYR A 248 -3.14 -1.74 -2.14
C TYR A 248 -2.97 -0.96 -3.45
N ASN A 249 -2.74 -1.67 -4.56
CA ASN A 249 -2.32 -1.10 -5.85
C ASN A 249 -0.89 -0.51 -5.87
N GLY A 250 -0.11 -0.69 -4.80
CA GLY A 250 1.20 -0.05 -4.69
C GLY A 250 2.28 -0.64 -5.59
N ARG A 251 2.08 -1.83 -6.15
CA ARG A 251 2.97 -2.34 -7.20
C ARG A 251 2.87 -1.52 -8.48
N SER A 252 1.69 -0.97 -8.77
CA SER A 252 1.42 -0.17 -9.96
C SER A 252 1.55 1.33 -9.70
N PHE A 253 1.58 1.76 -8.44
CA PHE A 253 1.58 3.17 -8.05
C PHE A 253 2.64 3.50 -6.99
N ASP A 254 2.41 3.21 -5.70
CA ASP A 254 3.23 3.71 -4.60
C ASP A 254 4.73 3.41 -4.74
N VAL A 255 5.07 2.15 -4.98
CA VAL A 255 6.47 1.71 -5.05
C VAL A 255 7.21 2.28 -6.26
N PRO A 256 6.70 2.20 -7.50
CA PRO A 256 7.35 2.87 -8.62
C PRO A 256 7.39 4.40 -8.46
N TYR A 257 6.35 5.02 -7.87
CA TYR A 257 6.34 6.47 -7.62
C TYR A 257 7.45 6.87 -6.65
N LEU A 258 7.60 6.17 -5.52
CA LEU A 258 8.69 6.42 -4.57
C LEU A 258 10.06 6.21 -5.23
N ALA A 259 10.24 5.16 -6.01
CA ALA A 259 11.48 4.94 -6.77
C ALA A 259 11.79 6.10 -7.74
N ASP A 260 10.79 6.59 -8.48
CA ASP A 260 10.93 7.76 -9.35
C ASP A 260 11.31 9.02 -8.56
N ARG A 261 10.76 9.21 -7.35
CA ARG A 261 11.12 10.35 -6.48
C ARG A 261 12.55 10.23 -5.95
N PHE A 262 12.99 9.06 -5.50
CA PHE A 262 14.39 8.86 -5.12
C PHE A 262 15.34 9.14 -6.31
N ALA A 263 15.00 8.64 -7.50
CA ALA A 263 15.76 8.89 -8.71
C ALA A 263 15.81 10.38 -9.08
N PHE A 264 14.69 11.12 -8.92
CA PHE A 264 14.65 12.57 -9.11
C PHE A 264 15.66 13.31 -8.23
N TYR A 265 15.85 12.87 -7.00
CA TYR A 265 16.84 13.42 -6.07
C TYR A 265 18.27 12.85 -6.25
N GLY A 266 18.50 12.00 -7.26
CA GLY A 266 19.79 11.35 -7.50
C GLY A 266 20.16 10.31 -6.43
N HIS A 267 19.17 9.81 -5.69
CA HIS A 267 19.33 8.74 -4.72
C HIS A 267 19.04 7.39 -5.39
N ASP A 268 20.09 6.57 -5.54
CA ASP A 268 19.93 5.20 -6.02
C ASP A 268 19.41 4.33 -4.87
N ARG A 269 18.11 4.07 -4.89
CA ARG A 269 17.46 3.17 -3.94
C ARG A 269 17.25 1.82 -4.57
N GLN A 270 17.66 0.77 -3.86
CA GLN A 270 17.19 -0.57 -4.16
C GLN A 270 15.73 -0.66 -3.73
N SER A 271 14.82 -0.70 -4.71
CA SER A 271 13.41 -1.00 -4.45
C SER A 271 13.32 -2.32 -3.67
N PRO A 272 12.46 -2.42 -2.64
CA PRO A 272 12.25 -3.69 -1.97
C PRO A 272 11.86 -4.77 -2.97
N ASP A 273 12.65 -5.84 -3.02
CA ASP A 273 12.46 -6.96 -3.97
C ASP A 273 11.15 -7.72 -3.73
N GLN A 274 10.57 -7.56 -2.53
CA GLN A 274 9.43 -8.33 -2.05
C GLN A 274 8.21 -7.44 -1.85
N GLN A 275 7.17 -7.75 -2.61
CA GLN A 275 5.91 -7.00 -2.57
C GLN A 275 4.72 -7.97 -2.59
N ILE A 276 3.71 -7.62 -1.82
CA ILE A 276 2.37 -8.21 -1.85
C ILE A 276 1.39 -7.06 -2.12
N ASP A 277 0.75 -7.11 -3.29
CA ASP A 277 -0.25 -6.12 -3.67
C ASP A 277 -1.64 -6.72 -3.45
N LEU A 278 -2.32 -6.22 -2.43
CA LEU A 278 -3.61 -6.74 -1.99
C LEU A 278 -4.70 -6.50 -3.02
N LEU A 279 -4.66 -5.43 -3.82
CA LEU A 279 -5.71 -5.13 -4.82
C LEU A 279 -5.85 -6.27 -5.84
N HIS A 280 -4.74 -6.81 -6.33
CA HIS A 280 -4.79 -7.87 -7.33
C HIS A 280 -5.30 -9.19 -6.75
N ILE A 281 -5.01 -9.46 -5.48
CA ILE A 281 -5.54 -10.60 -4.73
C ILE A 281 -7.05 -10.40 -4.51
N THR A 282 -7.46 -9.22 -4.03
CA THR A 282 -8.87 -8.84 -3.86
C THR A 282 -9.67 -9.02 -5.13
N ARG A 283 -9.20 -8.49 -6.26
CA ARG A 283 -9.88 -8.64 -7.56
C ARG A 283 -10.09 -10.11 -7.95
N ARG A 284 -9.12 -10.97 -7.63
CA ARG A 284 -9.17 -12.39 -7.98
C ARG A 284 -10.09 -13.19 -7.06
N VAL A 285 -10.12 -12.85 -5.78
CA VAL A 285 -10.86 -13.58 -4.75
C VAL A 285 -12.30 -13.08 -4.62
N LEU A 286 -12.50 -11.76 -4.60
CA LEU A 286 -13.76 -11.09 -4.26
C LEU A 286 -14.31 -10.23 -5.40
N GLY A 287 -13.63 -10.14 -6.54
CA GLY A 287 -14.01 -9.21 -7.61
C GLY A 287 -15.39 -9.46 -8.23
N MET A 288 -15.94 -10.68 -8.08
CA MET A 288 -17.31 -11.00 -8.51
C MET A 288 -18.37 -10.67 -7.45
N ASP A 289 -17.96 -10.49 -6.20
CA ASP A 289 -18.85 -10.29 -5.05
C ASP A 289 -18.94 -8.82 -4.62
N LEU A 290 -18.05 -7.96 -5.16
CA LEU A 290 -17.97 -6.54 -4.84
C LEU A 290 -18.38 -5.65 -6.02
N PRO A 291 -19.03 -4.49 -5.76
CA PRO A 291 -19.40 -3.55 -6.83
C PRO A 291 -18.17 -2.93 -7.52
N ASP A 292 -17.11 -2.70 -6.75
CA ASP A 292 -15.76 -2.44 -7.25
C ASP A 292 -14.73 -2.93 -6.21
N CYS A 293 -13.46 -2.99 -6.59
CA CYS A 293 -12.37 -3.34 -5.68
C CYS A 293 -11.57 -2.11 -5.25
N ARG A 294 -12.21 -0.96 -4.98
CA ARG A 294 -11.54 0.15 -4.31
C ARG A 294 -11.38 -0.17 -2.82
N LEU A 295 -10.33 0.36 -2.18
CA LEU A 295 -10.07 0.08 -0.76
C LEU A 295 -11.26 0.47 0.12
N GLY A 296 -11.89 1.63 -0.12
CA GLY A 296 -13.12 2.05 0.58
C GLY A 296 -14.28 1.06 0.48
N THR A 297 -14.49 0.45 -0.70
CA THR A 297 -15.51 -0.59 -0.89
C THR A 297 -15.17 -1.86 -0.10
N VAL A 298 -13.89 -2.26 -0.09
CA VAL A 298 -13.42 -3.43 0.66
C VAL A 298 -13.53 -3.19 2.17
N GLU A 299 -13.18 -2.01 2.64
CA GLU A 299 -13.35 -1.61 4.04
C GLU A 299 -14.80 -1.76 4.50
N GLU A 300 -15.75 -1.18 3.76
CA GLU A 300 -17.17 -1.23 4.12
C GLU A 300 -17.73 -2.66 4.04
N LYS A 301 -17.48 -3.37 2.93
CA LYS A 301 -18.15 -4.65 2.63
C LYS A 301 -17.48 -5.86 3.24
N ILE A 302 -16.17 -5.82 3.48
CA ILE A 302 -15.38 -6.97 3.94
C ILE A 302 -14.89 -6.76 5.38
N LEU A 303 -14.40 -5.55 5.70
CA LEU A 303 -13.83 -5.27 7.02
C LEU A 303 -14.85 -4.67 8.00
N GLY A 304 -16.03 -4.24 7.53
CA GLY A 304 -17.03 -3.55 8.35
C GLY A 304 -16.56 -2.19 8.87
N ILE A 305 -15.59 -1.56 8.20
CA ILE A 305 -15.03 -0.26 8.56
C ILE A 305 -15.84 0.82 7.84
N ALA A 306 -16.39 1.76 8.60
CA ALA A 306 -17.06 2.94 8.04
C ALA A 306 -16.02 4.07 7.81
N ARG A 307 -16.05 4.70 6.63
CA ARG A 307 -15.30 5.95 6.38
C ARG A 307 -16.13 7.13 6.90
N GLU A 308 -15.62 7.84 7.91
CA GLU A 308 -16.32 8.99 8.51
C GLU A 308 -16.25 10.26 7.63
N SER A 309 -15.19 10.44 6.86
CA SER A 309 -15.01 11.53 5.91
C SER A 309 -14.66 10.92 4.55
N ASP A 310 -15.23 11.46 3.48
CA ASP A 310 -15.00 11.01 2.10
C ASP A 310 -14.35 12.15 1.33
N LEU A 311 -13.25 12.72 1.87
CA LEU A 311 -12.36 13.58 1.11
C LEU A 311 -11.89 12.79 -0.13
N PRO A 312 -12.35 13.15 -1.34
CA PRO A 312 -11.94 12.43 -2.52
C PRO A 312 -10.43 12.61 -2.72
N GLY A 313 -9.72 11.55 -3.10
CA GLY A 313 -8.26 11.62 -3.34
C GLY A 313 -7.86 12.75 -4.30
N ALA A 314 -8.73 13.11 -5.24
CA ALA A 314 -8.53 14.24 -6.15
C ALA A 314 -8.42 15.61 -5.44
N MET A 315 -9.03 15.78 -4.27
CA MET A 315 -9.04 17.01 -3.47
C MET A 315 -7.88 17.07 -2.46
N VAL A 316 -7.16 15.97 -2.24
CA VAL A 316 -6.01 15.90 -1.31
C VAL A 316 -4.92 16.94 -1.64
N PRO A 317 -4.51 17.14 -2.91
CA PRO A 317 -3.50 18.17 -3.23
C PRO A 317 -3.94 19.59 -2.88
N GLU A 318 -5.24 19.89 -2.98
CA GLU A 318 -5.78 21.22 -2.65
C GLU A 318 -5.73 21.47 -1.14
N SER A 319 -6.03 20.46 -0.32
CA SER A 319 -5.89 20.54 1.14
C SER A 319 -4.45 20.83 1.57
N TYR A 320 -3.48 20.15 0.96
CA TYR A 320 -2.06 20.41 1.23
C TYR A 320 -1.63 21.81 0.79
N ASP A 321 -2.07 22.27 -0.38
CA ASP A 321 -1.74 23.60 -0.88
C ASP A 321 -2.28 24.72 0.03
N ILE A 322 -3.49 24.56 0.55
CA ILE A 322 -4.07 25.49 1.52
C ILE A 322 -3.22 25.51 2.80
N TYR A 323 -2.91 24.34 3.37
CA TYR A 323 -2.00 24.27 4.53
C TYR A 323 -0.66 24.96 4.27
N ARG A 324 -0.03 24.73 3.11
CA ARG A 324 1.28 25.34 2.82
C ARG A 324 1.21 26.88 2.80
N ARG A 325 0.10 27.45 2.31
CA ARG A 325 -0.11 28.90 2.19
C ARG A 325 -0.51 29.55 3.51
N THR A 326 -1.40 28.91 4.27
CA THR A 326 -1.98 29.50 5.50
C THR A 326 -1.25 29.04 6.77
N LYS A 327 -0.49 27.94 6.67
CA LYS A 327 0.08 27.17 7.78
C LYS A 327 -0.95 26.65 8.80
N ASN A 328 -2.23 26.76 8.48
CA ASN A 328 -3.33 26.23 9.28
C ASN A 328 -3.45 24.71 9.07
N PRO A 329 -3.31 23.86 10.11
CA PRO A 329 -3.27 22.41 9.97
C PRO A 329 -4.62 21.77 9.67
N GLY A 330 -5.74 22.48 9.85
CA GLY A 330 -7.10 21.96 9.69
C GLY A 330 -7.33 21.17 8.39
N PRO A 331 -6.98 21.71 7.20
CA PRO A 331 -7.11 20.99 5.93
C PRO A 331 -6.32 19.68 5.83
N LEU A 332 -5.23 19.51 6.59
CA LEU A 332 -4.44 18.27 6.58
C LEU A 332 -5.02 17.19 7.49
N ILE A 333 -5.83 17.53 8.49
CA ILE A 333 -6.34 16.57 9.47
C ILE A 333 -7.08 15.39 8.80
N PRO A 334 -8.02 15.60 7.86
CA PRO A 334 -8.69 14.49 7.18
C PRO A 334 -7.73 13.65 6.34
N VAL A 335 -6.77 14.27 5.65
CA VAL A 335 -5.78 13.58 4.82
C VAL A 335 -4.92 12.63 5.66
N ILE A 336 -4.44 13.11 6.80
CA ILE A 336 -3.60 12.33 7.72
C ILE A 336 -4.41 11.18 8.34
N ASN A 337 -5.66 11.44 8.72
CA ASN A 337 -6.55 10.41 9.26
C ASN A 337 -6.89 9.34 8.20
N HIS A 338 -7.09 9.74 6.95
CA HIS A 338 -7.35 8.82 5.83
C HIS A 338 -6.15 7.92 5.56
N ASN A 339 -4.96 8.50 5.37
CA ASN A 339 -3.74 7.73 5.16
C ASN A 339 -3.46 6.77 6.33
N ARG A 340 -3.69 7.22 7.57
CA ARG A 340 -3.61 6.35 8.76
C ARG A 340 -4.59 5.18 8.66
N GLN A 341 -5.85 5.45 8.33
CA GLN A 341 -6.86 4.42 8.19
C GLN A 341 -6.50 3.44 7.06
N ASP A 342 -6.13 3.94 5.88
CA ASP A 342 -5.79 3.12 4.72
C ASP A 342 -4.65 2.15 5.07
N VAL A 343 -3.58 2.62 5.72
CA VAL A 343 -2.47 1.75 6.19
C VAL A 343 -2.95 0.68 7.18
N LEU A 344 -3.80 1.04 8.15
CA LEU A 344 -4.34 0.07 9.13
C LEU A 344 -5.30 -0.92 8.47
N SER A 345 -6.06 -0.49 7.47
CA SER A 345 -6.93 -1.35 6.67
C SER A 345 -6.14 -2.37 5.87
N LEU A 346 -4.90 -2.07 5.45
CA LEU A 346 -4.02 -3.07 4.84
C LEU A 346 -3.67 -4.20 5.81
N VAL A 347 -3.42 -3.88 7.09
CA VAL A 347 -3.12 -4.88 8.13
C VAL A 347 -4.33 -5.80 8.33
N SER A 348 -5.52 -5.21 8.49
CA SER A 348 -6.78 -5.93 8.67
C SER A 348 -7.11 -6.80 7.44
N LEU A 349 -6.94 -6.26 6.23
CA LEU A 349 -7.20 -6.99 4.99
C LEU A 349 -6.22 -8.14 4.76
N TYR A 350 -4.94 -7.94 5.08
CA TYR A 350 -3.96 -9.01 5.05
C TYR A 350 -4.32 -10.12 6.05
N SER A 351 -4.74 -9.78 7.28
CA SER A 351 -5.23 -10.77 8.26
C SER A 351 -6.43 -11.55 7.72
N HIS A 352 -7.41 -10.85 7.15
CA HIS A 352 -8.58 -11.48 6.54
C HIS A 352 -8.20 -12.50 5.46
N TYR A 353 -7.26 -12.16 4.57
CA TYR A 353 -6.81 -13.11 3.55
C TYR A 353 -6.01 -14.28 4.10
N ARG A 354 -5.26 -14.09 5.19
CA ARG A 354 -4.61 -15.21 5.89
C ARG A 354 -5.64 -16.19 6.43
N GLU A 355 -6.70 -15.68 7.04
CA GLU A 355 -7.80 -16.50 7.58
C GLU A 355 -8.58 -17.23 6.49
N MET A 356 -8.63 -16.71 5.26
CA MET A 356 -9.22 -17.43 4.12
C MET A 356 -8.33 -18.55 3.57
N THR A 357 -7.02 -18.48 3.82
CA THR A 357 -6.07 -19.54 3.43
C THR A 357 -5.90 -20.62 4.49
N ALA A 358 -6.37 -20.34 5.70
CA ALA A 358 -6.51 -21.24 6.83
C ALA A 358 -7.73 -22.17 6.61
#